data_AF-A0A1I7YRR6-F1
#
_entry.id   AF-A0A1I7YRR6-F1
#
_cell.length_a   1.000
_cell.length_b   1.000
_cell.length_c   1.000
_cell.angle_alpha   90.00
_cell.angle_beta   90.00
_cell.angle_gamma   90.00
#
_symmetry.space_group_name_H-M   'P 1'
#
loop_
_entity.id
_entity.type
_entity.pdbx_description
1 polymer ?
#
loop_
_entity_poly.entity_id
_entity_poly.type
_entity_poly.pdbx_seq_one_letter_code
_entity_poly.pdbx_strand_id
1 'polypeptide(L)'
;MKKILLTLLCLSVMGCSKPSEPEKTVDVLLIGGGIMSASLGTYLNELEPDWSIDVYERMDKVAEESSNAWNNAGTGHSAFCELNYTSEAADGSMDISKAVGVNEQFEISKQFWAYQVEQKVLNNPTSFINNVPHMSFVWGDKNVEFLKKRHAALQHSSLFRGMEYSEDHAQIQKWLHTSHEVRDIVRNADNTWTVVVADLANKGVETSVKAKFVFIGAGGGALKLLQKSGIP
;
A
#
# COMPACT_ATOMS: atom_id res chain seq x y z
N MET A 1 -38.48 75.91 35.30
CA MET A 1 -37.92 74.95 36.28
C MET A 1 -37.15 73.87 35.53
N LYS A 2 -35.89 73.69 35.89
CA LYS A 2 -34.93 72.71 35.33
C LYS A 2 -35.42 71.27 35.56
N LYS A 3 -35.10 70.36 34.64
CA LYS A 3 -34.26 69.16 34.85
C LYS A 3 -34.20 68.33 33.56
N ILE A 4 -33.05 68.30 32.90
CA ILE A 4 -32.03 67.23 32.88
C ILE A 4 -32.19 66.31 31.66
N LEU A 5 -31.34 66.61 30.69
CA LEU A 5 -30.65 65.78 29.72
C LEU A 5 -30.58 64.27 30.07
N LEU A 6 -31.02 63.40 29.15
CA LEU A 6 -30.29 62.16 28.87
C LEU A 6 -30.55 61.72 27.42
N THR A 7 -29.50 61.90 26.63
CA THR A 7 -29.32 61.41 25.27
C THR A 7 -29.26 59.88 25.30
N LEU A 8 -30.13 59.19 24.57
CA LEU A 8 -29.89 57.80 24.17
C LEU A 8 -30.02 57.69 22.66
N LEU A 9 -28.85 57.75 22.03
CA LEU A 9 -28.60 57.43 20.64
C LEU A 9 -28.64 55.90 20.54
N CYS A 10 -29.82 55.30 20.30
CA CYS A 10 -29.91 53.90 19.89
C CYS A 10 -29.45 53.80 18.43
N LEU A 11 -28.13 53.72 18.19
CA LEU A 11 -27.63 53.09 16.98
C LEU A 11 -27.98 51.61 17.07
N SER A 12 -29.02 51.23 16.33
CA SER A 12 -29.26 49.86 15.91
C SER A 12 -28.02 49.37 15.17
N VAL A 13 -27.20 48.56 15.83
CA VAL A 13 -26.21 47.71 15.17
C VAL A 13 -27.03 46.66 14.42
N MET A 14 -27.44 46.99 13.19
CA MET A 14 -27.81 45.98 12.21
C MET A 14 -26.54 45.20 11.93
N GLY A 15 -26.33 44.13 12.71
CA GLY A 15 -25.39 43.09 12.35
C GLY A 15 -25.81 42.61 10.96
N CYS A 16 -25.02 42.93 9.95
CA CYS A 16 -25.09 42.25 8.66
C CYS A 16 -24.73 40.79 8.94
N SER A 17 -25.72 39.96 9.28
CA SER A 17 -25.61 38.52 9.09
C SER A 17 -25.32 38.35 7.60
N LYS A 18 -24.14 37.82 7.27
CA LYS A 18 -23.87 37.39 5.89
C LYS A 18 -25.08 36.56 5.46
N PRO A 19 -25.74 36.88 4.32
CA PRO A 19 -26.77 36.00 3.80
C PRO A 19 -26.15 34.61 3.70
N SER A 20 -26.84 33.60 4.25
CA SER A 20 -26.39 32.22 4.14
C SER A 20 -26.18 31.93 2.66
N GLU A 21 -24.99 31.46 2.30
CA GLU A 21 -24.77 31.01 0.92
C GLU A 21 -25.82 29.96 0.57
N PRO A 22 -26.35 29.98 -0.66
CA PRO A 22 -27.35 29.00 -1.08
C PRO A 22 -26.80 27.59 -0.88
N GLU A 23 -27.60 26.71 -0.26
CA GLU A 23 -27.22 25.33 -0.02
C GLU A 23 -26.99 24.63 -1.37
N LYS A 24 -25.75 24.15 -1.57
CA LYS A 24 -25.37 23.40 -2.77
C LYS A 24 -25.83 21.94 -2.58
N THR A 25 -26.58 21.42 -3.53
CA THR A 25 -26.95 20.00 -3.60
C THR A 25 -26.04 19.30 -4.60
N VAL A 26 -25.58 18.10 -4.23
CA VAL A 26 -24.84 17.18 -5.09
C VAL A 26 -25.40 15.77 -4.94
N ASP A 27 -25.22 14.93 -5.96
CA ASP A 27 -25.65 13.53 -5.93
C ASP A 27 -24.76 12.69 -5.01
N VAL A 28 -23.45 12.97 -5.01
CA VAL A 28 -22.47 12.28 -4.17
C VAL A 28 -21.47 13.26 -3.54
N LEU A 29 -21.29 13.15 -2.23
CA LEU A 29 -20.25 13.85 -1.47
C LEU A 29 -19.23 12.84 -0.95
N LEU A 30 -17.98 12.97 -1.39
CA LEU A 30 -16.85 12.17 -0.92
C LEU A 30 -15.99 12.97 0.04
N ILE A 31 -15.78 12.44 1.25
CA ILE A 31 -14.99 13.09 2.29
C ILE A 31 -13.64 12.38 2.38
N GLY A 32 -12.57 13.11 2.07
CA GLY A 32 -11.20 12.62 1.90
C GLY A 32 -10.88 12.31 0.43
N GLY A 33 -9.68 12.67 0.00
CA GLY A 33 -9.05 12.38 -1.27
C GLY A 33 -8.09 11.19 -1.20
N GLY A 34 -8.39 10.22 -0.32
CA GLY A 34 -7.66 8.95 -0.23
C GLY A 34 -8.10 7.93 -1.28
N ILE A 35 -7.48 6.76 -1.27
CA ILE A 35 -7.70 5.70 -2.28
C ILE A 35 -9.16 5.26 -2.39
N MET A 36 -9.90 5.23 -1.27
CA MET A 36 -11.30 4.80 -1.24
C MET A 36 -12.19 5.77 -2.04
N SER A 37 -12.14 7.05 -1.71
CA SER A 37 -12.91 8.10 -2.39
C SER A 37 -12.47 8.25 -3.85
N ALA A 38 -11.16 8.22 -4.12
CA ALA A 38 -10.66 8.32 -5.49
C ALA A 38 -11.17 7.16 -6.36
N SER A 39 -11.14 5.92 -5.84
CA SER A 39 -11.61 4.75 -6.57
C SER A 39 -13.12 4.79 -6.80
N LEU A 40 -13.90 5.08 -5.74
CA LEU A 40 -15.36 5.14 -5.83
C LEU A 40 -15.82 6.29 -6.74
N GLY A 41 -15.24 7.47 -6.61
CA GLY A 41 -15.54 8.61 -7.46
C GLY A 41 -15.25 8.34 -8.93
N THR A 42 -14.17 7.60 -9.22
CA THR A 42 -13.86 7.17 -10.59
C THR A 42 -14.95 6.24 -11.13
N TYR A 43 -15.38 5.23 -10.36
CA TYR A 43 -16.47 4.35 -10.78
C TYR A 43 -17.77 5.09 -11.05
N LEU A 44 -18.16 5.99 -10.15
CA LEU A 44 -19.40 6.74 -10.29
C LEU A 44 -19.38 7.68 -11.49
N ASN A 45 -18.25 8.34 -11.74
CA ASN A 45 -18.09 9.21 -12.91
C ASN A 45 -18.20 8.44 -14.24
N GLU A 46 -17.90 7.15 -14.26
CA GLU A 46 -18.05 6.30 -15.45
C GLU A 46 -19.44 5.70 -15.60
N LEU A 47 -20.02 5.25 -14.50
CA LEU A 47 -21.33 4.59 -14.51
C LEU A 47 -22.49 5.59 -14.61
N GLU A 48 -22.32 6.76 -13.99
CA GLU A 48 -23.34 7.81 -13.87
C GLU A 48 -22.71 9.19 -14.19
N PRO A 49 -22.30 9.45 -15.44
CA PRO A 49 -21.53 10.63 -15.83
C PRO A 49 -22.27 11.96 -15.64
N ASP A 50 -23.60 11.93 -15.53
CA ASP A 50 -24.43 13.11 -15.30
C ASP A 50 -24.58 13.45 -13.80
N TRP A 51 -24.09 12.60 -12.89
CA TRP A 51 -24.14 12.86 -11.45
C TRP A 51 -23.10 13.90 -11.06
N SER A 52 -23.54 14.83 -10.21
CA SER A 52 -22.68 15.80 -9.55
C SER A 52 -21.95 15.17 -8.36
N ILE A 53 -20.62 15.15 -8.43
CA ILE A 53 -19.76 14.59 -7.38
C ILE A 53 -18.87 15.69 -6.81
N ASP A 54 -18.94 15.91 -5.50
CA ASP A 54 -18.01 16.76 -4.77
C ASP A 54 -17.03 15.93 -3.94
N VAL A 55 -15.77 16.35 -3.91
CA VAL A 55 -14.73 15.75 -3.06
C VAL A 55 -14.15 16.81 -2.13
N TYR A 56 -14.16 16.53 -0.82
CA TYR A 56 -13.65 17.42 0.21
C TYR A 56 -12.42 16.78 0.87
N GLU A 57 -11.24 17.31 0.58
CA GLU A 57 -9.98 16.91 1.23
C GLU A 57 -9.48 18.02 2.15
N ARG A 58 -9.01 17.63 3.33
CA ARG A 58 -8.44 18.53 4.34
C ARG A 58 -6.97 18.85 4.05
N MET A 59 -6.22 17.88 3.54
CA MET A 59 -4.80 17.99 3.22
C MET A 59 -4.56 18.83 1.96
N ASP A 60 -3.34 19.31 1.79
CA ASP A 60 -2.98 20.14 0.63
C ASP A 60 -2.96 19.31 -0.67
N LYS A 61 -2.74 17.99 -0.57
CA LYS A 61 -2.83 17.06 -1.69
C LYS A 61 -3.61 15.80 -1.34
N VAL A 62 -4.06 15.11 -2.39
CA VAL A 62 -4.67 13.79 -2.28
C VAL A 62 -3.67 12.75 -1.75
N ALA A 63 -4.19 11.73 -1.08
CA ALA A 63 -3.43 10.57 -0.59
C ALA A 63 -2.24 10.87 0.34
N GLU A 64 -2.17 12.02 1.02
CA GLU A 64 -1.01 12.36 1.87
C GLU A 64 -0.94 11.60 3.21
N GLU A 65 -2.07 11.10 3.72
CA GLU A 65 -2.14 10.38 5.00
C GLU A 65 -2.12 8.86 4.80
N SER A 66 -3.19 8.12 5.15
CA SER A 66 -3.19 6.65 5.16
C SER A 66 -3.01 6.00 3.78
N SER A 67 -3.32 6.72 2.70
CA SER A 67 -3.11 6.24 1.32
C SER A 67 -1.71 6.51 0.77
N ASN A 68 -0.89 7.28 1.50
CA ASN A 68 0.47 7.58 1.08
C ASN A 68 1.31 6.30 1.12
N ALA A 69 2.08 6.03 0.07
CA ALA A 69 2.95 4.86 0.00
C ALA A 69 3.94 4.76 1.18
N TRP A 70 4.31 5.88 1.82
CA TRP A 70 5.19 5.91 2.98
C TRP A 70 4.48 5.60 4.31
N ASN A 71 3.17 5.82 4.39
CA ASN A 71 2.36 5.57 5.60
C ASN A 71 1.60 4.24 5.50
N ASN A 72 1.29 3.81 4.29
CA ASN A 72 0.61 2.56 4.04
C ASN A 72 1.61 1.40 4.10
N ALA A 73 1.69 0.77 5.27
CA ALA A 73 2.48 -0.46 5.45
C ALA A 73 1.89 -1.66 4.66
N GLY A 74 0.69 -1.52 4.08
CA GLY A 74 0.08 -2.52 3.20
C GLY A 74 0.36 -2.21 1.74
N THR A 75 1.26 -2.97 1.11
CA THR A 75 1.33 -3.01 -0.36
C THR A 75 0.05 -3.65 -0.88
N GLY A 76 -0.60 -3.10 -1.92
CA GLY A 76 -1.65 -3.85 -2.62
C GLY A 76 -1.03 -5.06 -3.30
N HIS A 77 -1.27 -6.27 -2.80
CA HIS A 77 -0.68 -7.51 -3.32
C HIS A 77 -1.74 -8.62 -3.48
N SER A 78 -1.43 -9.61 -4.31
CA SER A 78 -2.33 -10.73 -4.66
C SER A 78 -2.46 -11.80 -3.58
N ALA A 79 -2.31 -11.45 -2.29
CA ALA A 79 -2.45 -12.36 -1.15
C ALA A 79 -1.51 -13.60 -1.10
N PHE A 80 -0.38 -13.59 -1.83
CA PHE A 80 0.46 -14.80 -1.96
C PHE A 80 1.25 -15.14 -0.68
N CYS A 81 1.74 -14.15 0.07
CA CYS A 81 2.64 -14.38 1.21
C CYS A 81 2.00 -14.22 2.60
N GLU A 82 0.71 -13.89 2.68
CA GLU A 82 0.03 -13.56 3.92
C GLU A 82 -0.35 -14.85 4.66
N LEU A 83 0.54 -15.28 5.55
CA LEU A 83 0.36 -16.49 6.35
C LEU A 83 -0.90 -16.42 7.22
N ASN A 84 -1.27 -15.22 7.68
CA ASN A 84 -2.48 -14.95 8.47
C ASN A 84 -3.79 -15.00 7.66
N TYR A 85 -3.73 -15.24 6.34
CA TYR A 85 -4.92 -15.50 5.51
C TYR A 85 -5.24 -16.99 5.39
N THR A 86 -4.54 -17.81 6.16
CA THR A 86 -4.81 -19.24 6.30
C THR A 86 -4.94 -19.56 7.77
N SER A 87 -5.98 -20.30 8.13
CA SER A 87 -6.20 -20.79 9.49
C SER A 87 -6.31 -22.30 9.52
N GLU A 88 -5.78 -22.93 10.57
CA GLU A 88 -5.93 -24.36 10.80
C GLU A 88 -7.18 -24.60 11.64
N ALA A 89 -8.10 -25.44 11.14
CA ALA A 89 -9.30 -25.85 11.86
C ALA A 89 -8.98 -26.90 12.93
N ALA A 90 -9.96 -27.17 13.81
CA ALA A 90 -9.78 -28.13 14.91
C ALA A 90 -9.48 -29.57 14.45
N ASP A 91 -9.87 -29.93 13.23
CA ASP A 91 -9.59 -31.23 12.59
C ASP A 91 -8.24 -31.27 11.87
N GLY A 92 -7.48 -30.18 11.89
CA GLY A 92 -6.17 -30.04 11.23
C GLY A 92 -6.25 -29.68 9.74
N SER A 93 -7.45 -29.44 9.19
CA SER A 93 -7.62 -28.93 7.83
C SER A 93 -7.23 -27.45 7.73
N MET A 94 -6.74 -27.04 6.57
CA MET A 94 -6.34 -25.65 6.31
C MET A 94 -7.45 -24.92 5.57
N ASP A 95 -7.99 -23.87 6.19
CA ASP A 95 -8.91 -22.94 5.55
C ASP A 95 -8.12 -21.85 4.81
N ILE A 96 -8.21 -21.88 3.48
CA ILE A 96 -7.56 -20.92 2.57
C ILE A 96 -8.55 -19.92 1.95
N SER A 97 -9.82 -19.93 2.36
CA SER A 97 -10.90 -19.14 1.75
C SER A 97 -10.57 -17.65 1.69
N LYS A 98 -9.95 -17.11 2.74
CA LYS A 98 -9.52 -15.70 2.78
C LYS A 98 -8.41 -15.41 1.77
N ALA A 99 -7.41 -16.28 1.63
CA ALA A 99 -6.34 -16.10 0.64
C ALA A 99 -6.89 -16.12 -0.79
N VAL A 100 -7.79 -17.07 -1.09
CA VAL A 100 -8.48 -17.15 -2.39
C VAL A 100 -9.32 -15.89 -2.63
N GLY A 101 -10.17 -15.50 -1.69
CA GLY A 101 -11.05 -14.36 -1.84
C GLY A 101 -10.32 -13.03 -2.04
N VAL A 102 -9.21 -12.80 -1.33
CA VAL A 102 -8.40 -11.58 -1.55
C VAL A 102 -7.69 -11.62 -2.91
N ASN A 103 -7.18 -12.79 -3.34
CA ASN A 103 -6.58 -12.93 -4.66
C ASN A 103 -7.61 -12.66 -5.78
N GLU A 104 -8.82 -13.19 -5.67
CA GLU A 104 -9.91 -12.94 -6.64
C GLU A 104 -10.30 -11.45 -6.69
N GLN A 105 -10.38 -10.77 -5.54
CA GLN A 105 -10.61 -9.32 -5.50
C GLN A 105 -9.48 -8.54 -6.20
N PHE A 106 -8.23 -8.99 -6.05
CA PHE A 106 -7.09 -8.40 -6.75
C PHE A 106 -7.18 -8.63 -8.28
N GLU A 107 -7.60 -9.82 -8.72
CA GLU A 107 -7.85 -10.10 -10.14
C GLU A 107 -8.96 -9.21 -10.72
N ILE A 108 -10.05 -8.98 -9.98
CA ILE A 108 -11.10 -8.02 -10.36
C ILE A 108 -10.54 -6.60 -10.46
N SER A 109 -9.72 -6.18 -9.50
CA SER A 109 -9.07 -4.86 -9.53
C SER A 109 -8.22 -4.66 -10.78
N LYS A 110 -7.49 -5.70 -11.21
CA LYS A 110 -6.72 -5.67 -12.46
C LYS A 110 -7.59 -5.50 -13.70
N GLN A 111 -8.80 -6.07 -13.72
CA GLN A 111 -9.72 -5.87 -14.85
C GLN A 111 -10.13 -4.40 -14.97
N PHE A 112 -10.43 -3.75 -13.85
CA PHE A 112 -10.72 -2.33 -13.86
C PHE A 112 -9.51 -1.50 -14.33
N TRP A 113 -8.32 -1.76 -13.80
CA TRP A 113 -7.13 -1.03 -14.27
C TRP A 113 -6.82 -1.27 -15.74
N ALA A 114 -7.02 -2.48 -16.24
CA ALA A 114 -6.88 -2.79 -17.67
C ALA A 114 -7.87 -1.97 -18.52
N TYR A 115 -9.13 -1.89 -18.08
CA TYR A 115 -10.14 -1.04 -18.71
C TYR A 115 -9.73 0.45 -18.69
N GLN A 116 -9.24 0.97 -17.56
CA GLN A 116 -8.76 2.36 -17.49
C GLN A 116 -7.59 2.66 -18.41
N VAL A 117 -6.72 1.68 -18.66
CA VAL A 117 -5.64 1.79 -19.64
C VAL A 117 -6.20 1.83 -21.06
N GLU A 118 -7.19 0.99 -21.37
CA GLU A 118 -7.87 0.99 -22.68
C GLU A 118 -8.59 2.32 -22.96
N GLN A 119 -9.22 2.91 -21.94
CA GLN A 119 -9.86 4.23 -22.00
C GLN A 119 -8.87 5.40 -21.94
N LYS A 120 -7.56 5.13 -21.82
CA LYS A 120 -6.48 6.13 -21.72
C LYS A 120 -6.57 7.05 -20.50
N VAL A 121 -7.31 6.65 -19.47
CA VAL A 121 -7.35 7.32 -18.16
C VAL A 121 -6.06 7.00 -17.40
N LEU A 122 -5.73 5.71 -17.32
CA LEU A 122 -4.42 5.24 -16.89
C LEU A 122 -3.54 5.00 -18.12
N ASN A 123 -2.23 5.12 -17.95
CA ASN A 123 -1.27 4.96 -19.04
C ASN A 123 -0.33 3.80 -18.74
N ASN A 124 0.98 4.04 -18.71
CA ASN A 124 2.03 3.03 -18.54
C ASN A 124 1.74 2.04 -17.38
N PRO A 125 1.31 0.78 -17.65
CA PRO A 125 0.94 -0.15 -16.59
C PRO A 125 2.08 -0.43 -15.62
N THR A 126 3.32 -0.48 -16.12
CA THR A 126 4.51 -0.76 -15.30
C THR A 126 4.80 0.31 -14.26
N SER A 127 4.18 1.50 -14.35
CA SER A 127 4.34 2.54 -13.33
C SER A 127 3.48 2.30 -12.08
N PHE A 128 2.48 1.43 -12.13
CA PHE A 128 1.56 1.23 -11.00
C PHE A 128 1.24 -0.24 -10.68
N ILE A 129 1.53 -1.18 -11.59
CA ILE A 129 1.41 -2.61 -11.34
C ILE A 129 2.65 -3.35 -11.85
N ASN A 130 3.25 -4.16 -10.98
CA ASN A 130 4.45 -4.92 -11.27
C ASN A 130 4.32 -6.35 -10.74
N ASN A 131 4.85 -7.31 -11.49
CA ASN A 131 4.97 -8.68 -10.99
C ASN A 131 6.23 -8.78 -10.12
N VAL A 132 6.04 -9.18 -8.86
CA VAL A 132 7.11 -9.32 -7.88
C VAL A 132 6.98 -10.70 -7.24
N PRO A 133 8.05 -11.51 -7.20
CA PRO A 133 8.05 -12.74 -6.43
C PRO A 133 7.81 -12.45 -4.94
N HIS A 134 6.85 -13.16 -4.34
CA HIS A 134 6.57 -13.08 -2.91
C HIS A 134 7.05 -14.37 -2.25
N MET A 135 7.59 -14.27 -1.03
CA MET A 135 8.11 -15.43 -0.33
C MET A 135 7.73 -15.38 1.14
N SER A 136 7.17 -16.48 1.64
CA SER A 136 6.99 -16.70 3.07
C SER A 136 8.16 -17.53 3.57
N PHE A 137 8.94 -16.98 4.51
CA PHE A 137 10.04 -17.68 5.16
C PHE A 137 9.74 -17.82 6.66
N VAL A 138 9.87 -19.04 7.18
CA VAL A 138 9.55 -19.37 8.57
C VAL A 138 10.63 -20.25 9.17
N TRP A 139 10.69 -20.29 10.50
CA TRP A 139 11.60 -21.15 11.26
C TRP A 139 10.86 -21.83 12.41
N GLY A 140 11.40 -22.98 12.84
CA GLY A 140 10.85 -23.82 13.90
C GLY A 140 9.79 -24.79 13.39
N ASP A 141 9.84 -26.02 13.92
CA ASP A 141 9.10 -27.18 13.42
C ASP A 141 7.60 -26.90 13.21
N LYS A 142 6.95 -26.23 14.17
CA LYS A 142 5.52 -25.90 14.08
C LYS A 142 5.19 -24.98 12.90
N ASN A 143 6.02 -23.99 12.63
CA ASN A 143 5.78 -23.03 11.56
C ASN A 143 6.09 -23.64 10.20
N VAL A 144 7.12 -24.49 10.12
CA VAL A 144 7.47 -25.25 8.90
C VAL A 144 6.32 -26.20 8.55
N GLU A 145 5.82 -26.96 9.52
CA GLU A 145 4.66 -27.85 9.32
C GLU A 145 3.41 -27.06 8.89
N PHE A 146 3.12 -25.92 9.52
CA PHE A 146 2.03 -25.04 9.09
C PHE A 146 2.21 -24.57 7.64
N LEU A 147 3.40 -24.10 7.26
CA LEU A 147 3.67 -23.62 5.90
C LEU A 147 3.52 -24.73 4.87
N LYS A 148 3.95 -25.96 5.19
CA LYS A 148 3.78 -27.14 4.36
C LYS A 148 2.32 -27.50 4.14
N LYS A 149 1.52 -27.57 5.21
CA LYS A 149 0.08 -27.80 5.12
C LYS A 149 -0.62 -26.71 4.32
N ARG A 150 -0.28 -25.45 4.57
CA ARG A 150 -0.78 -24.29 3.81
C ARG A 150 -0.44 -24.41 2.33
N HIS A 151 0.80 -24.71 1.98
CA HIS A 151 1.22 -24.89 0.59
C HIS A 151 0.39 -25.99 -0.09
N ALA A 152 0.30 -27.17 0.53
CA ALA A 152 -0.50 -28.28 0.01
C ALA A 152 -1.97 -27.89 -0.22
N ALA A 153 -2.59 -27.18 0.73
CA ALA A 153 -3.96 -26.71 0.59
C ALA A 153 -4.11 -25.70 -0.56
N LEU A 154 -3.21 -24.73 -0.67
CA LEU A 154 -3.23 -23.71 -1.72
C LEU A 154 -3.09 -24.31 -3.12
N GLN A 155 -2.34 -25.41 -3.28
CA GLN A 155 -2.18 -26.09 -4.59
C GLN A 155 -3.51 -26.56 -5.20
N HIS A 156 -4.58 -26.72 -4.41
CA HIS A 156 -5.90 -27.06 -4.92
C HIS A 156 -6.58 -25.90 -5.68
N SER A 157 -6.15 -24.66 -5.46
CA SER A 157 -6.63 -23.49 -6.19
C SER A 157 -5.74 -23.18 -7.41
N SER A 158 -6.34 -22.93 -8.56
CA SER A 158 -5.62 -22.53 -9.79
C SER A 158 -4.80 -21.26 -9.60
N LEU A 159 -5.23 -20.36 -8.71
CA LEU A 159 -4.57 -19.08 -8.42
C LEU A 159 -3.20 -19.24 -7.77
N PHE A 160 -2.92 -20.40 -7.14
CA PHE A 160 -1.71 -20.64 -6.36
C PHE A 160 -0.87 -21.82 -6.88
N ARG A 161 -1.23 -22.44 -8.02
CA ARG A 161 -0.51 -23.60 -8.59
C ARG A 161 0.95 -23.33 -8.92
N GLY A 162 1.32 -22.07 -9.12
CA GLY A 162 2.71 -21.68 -9.37
C GLY A 162 3.60 -21.62 -8.13
N MET A 163 3.06 -21.86 -6.92
CA MET A 163 3.84 -21.75 -5.69
C MET A 163 4.83 -22.91 -5.54
N GLU A 164 6.09 -22.54 -5.29
CA GLU A 164 7.17 -23.46 -4.94
C GLU A 164 7.29 -23.60 -3.41
N TYR A 165 7.74 -24.77 -2.95
CA TYR A 165 8.03 -25.05 -1.53
C TYR A 165 9.36 -25.80 -1.42
N SER A 166 10.17 -25.46 -0.42
CA SER A 166 11.41 -26.19 -0.11
C SER A 166 11.74 -26.08 1.37
N GLU A 167 12.24 -27.20 1.92
CA GLU A 167 12.92 -27.28 3.22
C GLU A 167 14.44 -27.46 3.04
N ASP A 168 14.91 -27.65 1.79
CA ASP A 168 16.34 -27.79 1.48
C ASP A 168 17.03 -26.42 1.53
N HIS A 169 17.98 -26.29 2.46
CA HIS A 169 18.79 -25.09 2.64
C HIS A 169 19.51 -24.66 1.36
N ALA A 170 20.04 -25.60 0.56
CA ALA A 170 20.76 -25.26 -0.66
C ALA A 170 19.83 -24.65 -1.71
N GLN A 171 18.58 -25.11 -1.77
CA GLN A 171 17.56 -24.51 -2.63
C GLN A 171 17.09 -23.15 -2.09
N ILE A 172 16.83 -23.03 -0.79
CA ILE A 172 16.41 -21.76 -0.17
C ILE A 172 17.46 -20.66 -0.37
N GLN A 173 18.76 -21.01 -0.29
CA GLN A 173 19.86 -20.06 -0.52
C GLN A 173 19.92 -19.51 -1.96
N LYS A 174 19.27 -20.15 -2.93
CA LYS A 174 19.12 -19.59 -4.29
C LYS A 174 18.03 -18.52 -4.36
N TRP A 175 17.07 -18.55 -3.43
CA TRP A 175 15.95 -17.60 -3.36
C TRP A 175 16.22 -16.45 -2.39
N LEU A 176 16.91 -16.72 -1.30
CA LEU A 176 17.12 -15.79 -0.18
C LEU A 176 18.56 -15.84 0.34
N HIS A 177 19.14 -14.67 0.58
CA HIS A 177 20.38 -14.52 1.33
C HIS A 177 20.08 -14.25 2.82
N THR A 178 20.07 -15.31 3.64
CA THR A 178 19.93 -15.19 5.11
C THR A 178 21.26 -14.84 5.76
N SER A 179 21.25 -14.27 6.97
CA SER A 179 22.47 -13.90 7.71
C SER A 179 23.37 -12.92 6.95
N HIS A 180 22.79 -12.05 6.13
CA HIS A 180 23.49 -10.98 5.44
C HIS A 180 23.04 -9.62 5.99
N GLU A 181 23.99 -8.73 6.19
CA GLU A 181 23.74 -7.35 6.62
C GLU A 181 24.08 -6.41 5.47
N VAL A 182 23.10 -5.60 5.03
CA VAL A 182 23.40 -4.48 4.14
C VAL A 182 24.02 -3.37 4.99
N ARG A 183 25.30 -3.08 4.74
CA ARG A 183 26.07 -2.08 5.49
C ARG A 183 26.12 -0.74 4.80
N ASP A 184 26.08 -0.72 3.48
CA ASP A 184 26.17 0.52 2.72
C ASP A 184 25.39 0.47 1.41
N ILE A 185 24.99 1.64 0.95
CA ILE A 185 24.28 1.82 -0.31
C ILE A 185 24.71 3.15 -0.94
N VAL A 186 25.14 3.09 -2.20
CA VAL A 186 25.64 4.25 -2.93
C VAL A 186 24.99 4.28 -4.31
N ARG A 187 24.49 5.45 -4.70
CA ARG A 187 24.02 5.70 -6.07
C ARG A 187 25.22 6.06 -6.95
N ASN A 188 25.45 5.26 -7.99
CA ASN A 188 26.55 5.44 -8.94
C ASN A 188 26.23 6.56 -9.95
N ALA A 189 27.27 7.07 -10.62
CA ALA A 189 27.13 8.13 -11.63
C ALA A 189 26.29 7.71 -12.85
N ASP A 190 26.20 6.42 -13.15
CA ASP A 190 25.39 5.84 -14.22
C ASP A 190 23.92 5.57 -13.80
N ASN A 191 23.50 6.10 -12.65
CA ASN A 191 22.20 5.89 -12.02
C ASN A 191 21.92 4.46 -11.52
N THR A 192 22.90 3.55 -11.56
CA THR A 192 22.80 2.27 -10.85
C THR A 192 23.14 2.43 -9.37
N TRP A 193 22.98 1.35 -8.60
CA TRP A 193 23.27 1.29 -7.17
C TRP A 193 24.38 0.30 -6.91
N THR A 194 25.27 0.61 -5.97
CA THR A 194 26.19 -0.34 -5.36
C THR A 194 25.76 -0.55 -3.92
N VAL A 195 25.51 -1.80 -3.54
CA VAL A 195 25.08 -2.19 -2.20
C VAL A 195 26.17 -3.05 -1.56
N VAL A 196 26.69 -2.64 -0.41
CA VAL A 196 27.69 -3.39 0.34
C VAL A 196 26.97 -4.34 1.30
N VAL A 197 27.28 -5.62 1.19
CA VAL A 197 26.63 -6.68 1.94
C VAL A 197 27.70 -7.48 2.69
N ALA A 198 27.54 -7.63 4.00
CA ALA A 198 28.39 -8.44 4.85
C ALA A 198 27.73 -9.80 5.12
N ASP A 199 28.46 -10.88 4.84
CA ASP A 199 28.05 -12.24 5.21
C ASP A 199 28.39 -12.51 6.68
N LEU A 200 27.37 -12.49 7.54
CA LEU A 200 27.54 -12.65 8.98
C LEU A 200 27.89 -14.10 9.37
N ALA A 201 27.55 -15.09 8.55
CA ALA A 201 27.95 -16.47 8.77
C ALA A 201 29.45 -16.67 8.50
N ASN A 202 30.02 -15.88 7.60
CA ASN A 202 31.42 -15.93 7.20
C ASN A 202 32.24 -14.76 7.77
N LYS A 203 32.13 -14.50 9.07
CA LYS A 203 32.91 -13.48 9.81
C LYS A 203 32.75 -12.04 9.29
N GLY A 204 31.62 -11.74 8.64
CA GLY A 204 31.33 -10.41 8.12
C GLY A 204 32.12 -10.03 6.88
N VAL A 205 32.57 -11.02 6.08
CA VAL A 205 33.21 -10.76 4.79
C VAL A 205 32.28 -9.93 3.92
N GLU A 206 32.79 -8.82 3.40
CA GLU A 206 32.02 -7.88 2.60
C GLU A 206 32.13 -8.20 1.11
N THR A 207 30.99 -8.10 0.45
CA THR A 207 30.86 -8.14 -1.01
C THR A 207 30.02 -6.96 -1.47
N SER A 208 30.04 -6.68 -2.78
CA SER A 208 29.23 -5.61 -3.36
C SER A 208 28.31 -6.15 -4.44
N VAL A 209 27.04 -5.74 -4.39
CA VAL A 209 26.03 -6.05 -5.39
C VAL A 209 25.73 -4.79 -6.18
N LYS A 210 25.81 -4.86 -7.51
CA LYS A 210 25.34 -3.78 -8.40
C LYS A 210 23.91 -4.03 -8.83
N ALA A 211 23.04 -3.04 -8.68
CA ALA A 211 21.62 -3.14 -9.02
C ALA A 211 21.14 -1.92 -9.81
N LYS A 212 20.26 -2.11 -10.78
CA LYS A 212 19.62 -0.98 -11.49
C LYS A 212 18.59 -0.26 -10.63
N PHE A 213 17.87 -1.02 -9.81
CA PHE A 213 16.83 -0.53 -8.91
C PHE A 213 17.05 -1.16 -7.53
N VAL A 214 16.81 -0.38 -6.47
CA VAL A 214 16.84 -0.86 -5.09
C VAL A 214 15.53 -0.46 -4.42
N PHE A 215 14.89 -1.44 -3.78
CA PHE A 215 13.73 -1.22 -2.92
C PHE A 215 14.16 -1.49 -1.48
N ILE A 216 13.92 -0.54 -0.59
CA ILE A 216 14.17 -0.70 0.85
C ILE A 216 12.80 -0.89 1.51
N GLY A 217 12.51 -2.10 1.97
CA GLY A 217 11.24 -2.43 2.62
C GLY A 217 11.10 -1.79 4.01
N ALA A 218 9.95 -2.00 4.66
CA ALA A 218 9.70 -1.54 6.02
C ALA A 218 10.33 -2.49 7.05
N GLY A 219 11.17 -1.98 7.95
CA GLY A 219 11.80 -2.77 9.02
C GLY A 219 12.84 -1.98 9.81
N GLY A 220 13.27 -2.49 10.96
CA GLY A 220 14.14 -1.76 11.90
C GLY A 220 15.50 -1.31 11.34
N GLY A 221 16.00 -1.95 10.28
CA GLY A 221 17.23 -1.57 9.57
C GLY A 221 17.04 -0.60 8.39
N ALA A 222 15.81 -0.41 7.94
CA ALA A 222 15.49 0.31 6.70
C ALA A 222 15.84 1.80 6.77
N LEU A 223 15.55 2.46 7.90
CA LEU A 223 15.75 3.91 8.05
C LEU A 223 17.20 4.33 7.84
N LYS A 224 18.16 3.57 8.39
CA LYS A 224 19.59 3.85 8.21
C LYS A 224 20.00 3.74 6.73
N LEU A 225 19.45 2.77 6.02
CA LEU A 225 19.71 2.59 4.59
C LEU A 225 19.07 3.70 3.75
N LEU A 226 17.86 4.14 4.11
CA LEU A 226 17.20 5.28 3.47
C LEU A 226 18.02 6.57 3.64
N GLN A 227 18.49 6.85 4.86
CA GLN A 227 19.37 8.00 5.12
C GLN A 227 20.67 7.93 4.29
N LYS A 228 21.29 6.75 4.19
CA LYS A 228 22.49 6.54 3.37
C LYS A 228 22.25 6.68 1.87
N SER A 229 21.05 6.36 1.40
CA SER A 229 20.69 6.45 -0.02
C SER A 229 20.68 7.89 -0.55
N GLY A 230 20.58 8.89 0.33
CA GLY A 230 20.50 10.30 -0.05
C GLY A 230 19.21 10.67 -0.80
N ILE A 231 18.20 9.78 -0.79
CA ILE A 231 16.87 10.06 -1.31
C ILE A 231 16.15 10.94 -0.27
N PRO A 232 15.70 12.15 -0.66
CA PRO A 232 15.01 13.08 0.23
C PRO A 232 13.65 12.57 0.72
#